data_AF-A0A6B3FM00-F1
#
_entry.id   AF-A0A6B3FM00-F1
#
_cell.length_a   1.000
_cell.length_b   1.000
_cell.length_c   1.000
_cell.angle_alpha   90.00
_cell.angle_beta   90.00
_cell.angle_gamma   90.00
#
_symmetry.space_group_name_H-M   'P 1'
#
loop_
_entity.id
_entity.type
_entity.pdbx_description
1 polymer ?
#
loop_
_entity_poly.entity_id
_entity_poly.type
_entity_poly.pdbx_seq_one_letter_code
_entity_poly.pdbx_strand_id
1 'polypeptide(L)'
;KAPDPGPKSGTGIFTTASASGGLVGHGATVRRYTVQVEGGSGISATEAAREIERVLADPRGWTADGRDSFQLVGSGPHDFDVKIATPDTVDKLCGQAGLDTHGEVNCDVGSQVIVNLKRWL
;
A
#
# COMPACT_ATOMS: atom_id res chain seq x y z
N LYS A 1 -14.94 -9.94 21.01
CA LYS A 1 -15.11 -10.44 19.62
C LYS A 1 -13.93 -9.92 18.83
N ALA A 2 -13.13 -10.78 18.20
CA ALA A 2 -12.07 -10.29 17.32
C ALA A 2 -12.70 -9.49 16.16
N PRO A 3 -12.02 -8.47 15.61
CA PRO A 3 -12.47 -7.79 14.41
C PRO A 3 -12.75 -8.81 13.29
N ASP A 4 -13.73 -8.51 12.44
CA ASP A 4 -13.93 -9.28 11.21
C ASP A 4 -12.66 -9.12 10.35
N PRO A 5 -11.96 -10.22 9.98
CA PRO A 5 -10.75 -10.12 9.15
C PRO A 5 -11.03 -9.62 7.73
N GLY A 6 -12.30 -9.40 7.35
CA GLY A 6 -12.70 -9.02 6.02
C GLY A 6 -12.74 -10.21 5.06
N PRO A 7 -12.99 -9.95 3.77
CA PRO A 7 -13.05 -10.99 2.75
C PRO A 7 -11.68 -11.64 2.54
N LYS A 8 -11.67 -12.98 2.49
CA LYS A 8 -10.46 -13.76 2.19
C LYS A 8 -10.00 -13.59 0.73
N SER A 9 -10.94 -13.38 -0.19
CA SER A 9 -10.68 -13.28 -1.63
C SER A 9 -11.42 -12.08 -2.23
N GLY A 10 -10.74 -11.34 -3.11
CA GLY A 10 -11.27 -10.23 -3.88
C GLY A 10 -11.32 -10.55 -5.37
N THR A 11 -11.47 -9.52 -6.20
CA THR A 11 -11.60 -9.69 -7.65
C THR A 11 -10.27 -9.88 -8.37
N GLY A 12 -9.14 -9.61 -7.72
CA GLY A 12 -7.82 -9.50 -8.35
C GLY A 12 -7.66 -8.28 -9.27
N ILE A 13 -8.68 -7.43 -9.40
CA ILE A 13 -8.68 -6.20 -10.20
C ILE A 13 -8.49 -5.01 -9.28
N PHE A 14 -7.60 -4.08 -9.65
CA PHE A 14 -7.23 -2.95 -8.80
C PHE A 14 -7.77 -1.62 -9.33
N THR A 15 -8.21 -0.79 -8.40
CA THR A 15 -8.53 0.63 -8.63
C THR A 15 -7.38 1.48 -8.12
N THR A 16 -6.74 2.25 -8.99
CA THR A 16 -5.72 3.23 -8.61
C THR A 16 -6.38 4.50 -8.07
N ALA A 17 -5.89 4.99 -6.93
CA ALA A 17 -6.32 6.25 -6.35
C ALA A 17 -5.89 7.42 -7.23
N SER A 18 -6.80 8.36 -7.49
CA SER A 18 -6.49 9.62 -8.17
C SER A 18 -5.96 10.72 -7.23
N ALA A 19 -5.88 10.41 -5.92
CA ALA A 19 -5.37 11.34 -4.92
C ALA A 19 -3.89 11.66 -5.14
N SER A 20 -3.52 12.92 -4.92
CA SER A 20 -2.14 13.39 -4.92
C SER A 20 -1.87 14.19 -3.66
N GLY A 21 -0.61 14.20 -3.24
CA GLY A 21 -0.13 14.76 -1.98
C GLY A 21 1.09 15.67 -2.14
N GLY A 22 1.33 16.48 -1.11
CA GLY A 22 2.58 17.23 -0.99
C GLY A 22 3.77 16.30 -0.75
N LEU A 23 4.98 16.82 -0.96
CA LEU A 23 6.20 16.11 -0.53
C LEU A 23 6.23 16.08 1.01
N VAL A 24 6.42 14.89 1.58
CA VAL A 24 6.60 14.71 3.02
C VAL A 24 8.00 14.20 3.32
N GLY A 25 8.58 14.67 4.43
CA GLY A 25 9.99 14.46 4.75
C GLY A 25 10.92 15.53 4.16
N HIS A 26 12.19 15.43 4.51
CA HIS A 26 13.25 16.36 4.10
C HIS A 26 14.48 15.65 3.52
N GLY A 27 14.35 14.35 3.23
CA GLY A 27 15.40 13.55 2.63
C GLY A 27 15.63 13.86 1.15
N ALA A 28 16.86 13.66 0.70
CA ALA A 28 17.27 13.96 -0.68
C ALA A 28 16.68 12.98 -1.71
N THR A 29 16.32 11.77 -1.29
CA THR A 29 15.72 10.76 -2.17
C THR A 29 14.21 10.89 -2.15
N VAL A 30 13.63 11.40 -3.24
CA VAL A 30 12.17 11.49 -3.40
C VAL A 30 11.64 10.18 -3.96
N ARG A 31 10.73 9.53 -3.22
CA ARG A 31 10.00 8.34 -3.63
C ARG A 31 8.55 8.67 -3.91
N ARG A 32 8.17 8.66 -5.17
CA ARG A 32 6.80 8.85 -5.63
C ARG A 32 6.08 7.51 -5.62
N TYR A 33 4.86 7.50 -5.10
CA TYR A 33 4.08 6.28 -5.02
C TYR A 33 2.62 6.51 -5.41
N THR A 34 2.02 5.46 -5.96
CA THR A 34 0.57 5.39 -6.14
C THR A 34 -0.03 4.40 -5.16
N VAL A 35 -1.33 4.51 -4.91
CA VAL A 35 -2.06 3.56 -4.09
C VAL A 35 -3.11 2.87 -4.94
N GLN A 36 -3.16 1.55 -4.85
CA GLN A 36 -4.11 0.70 -5.56
C GLN A 36 -4.86 -0.16 -4.56
N VAL A 37 -6.16 -0.33 -4.77
CA VAL A 37 -7.01 -1.15 -3.89
C VAL A 37 -7.75 -2.19 -4.71
N GLU A 38 -7.70 -3.44 -4.24
CA GLU A 38 -8.38 -4.55 -4.88
C GLU A 38 -9.91 -4.39 -4.78
N GLY A 39 -10.61 -4.68 -5.87
CA GLY A 39 -12.06 -4.78 -5.88
C GLY A 39 -12.57 -5.90 -4.97
N GLY A 40 -13.71 -5.67 -4.33
CA GLY A 40 -14.28 -6.60 -3.35
C GLY A 40 -13.69 -6.49 -1.95
N SER A 41 -12.65 -5.66 -1.72
CA SER A 41 -12.09 -5.41 -0.39
C SER A 41 -12.98 -4.59 0.53
N GLY A 42 -13.91 -3.79 -0.03
CA GLY A 42 -14.71 -2.82 0.73
C GLY A 42 -13.96 -1.53 1.09
N ILE A 43 -12.71 -1.36 0.64
CA ILE A 43 -11.89 -0.18 0.91
C ILE A 43 -11.96 0.82 -0.25
N SER A 44 -12.07 2.11 0.07
CA SER A 44 -11.96 3.20 -0.89
C SER A 44 -10.50 3.49 -1.24
N ALA A 45 -10.14 3.46 -2.52
CA ALA A 45 -8.78 3.76 -2.97
C ALA A 45 -8.33 5.17 -2.57
N THR A 46 -9.22 6.16 -2.66
CA THR A 46 -8.91 7.55 -2.30
C THR A 46 -8.69 7.70 -0.79
N GLU A 47 -9.53 7.08 0.05
CA GLU A 47 -9.38 7.17 1.50
C GLU A 47 -8.14 6.44 2.00
N ALA A 48 -7.88 5.24 1.46
CA ALA A 48 -6.65 4.49 1.71
C ALA A 48 -5.41 5.29 1.33
N ALA A 49 -5.42 5.97 0.18
CA ALA A 49 -4.30 6.80 -0.26
C ALA A 49 -4.01 7.95 0.72
N ARG A 50 -5.06 8.60 1.23
CA ARG A 50 -4.92 9.65 2.24
C ARG A 50 -4.44 9.12 3.59
N GLU A 51 -4.81 7.90 3.94
CA GLU A 51 -4.32 7.25 5.16
C GLU A 51 -2.85 6.87 5.05
N ILE A 52 -2.43 6.26 3.95
CA ILE A 52 -1.02 5.94 3.68
C ILE A 52 -0.18 7.23 3.65
N GLU A 53 -0.68 8.31 3.04
CA GLU A 53 -0.01 9.62 3.08
C GLU A 53 0.23 10.10 4.51
N ARG A 54 -0.79 10.02 5.39
CA ARG A 54 -0.61 10.38 6.81
C ARG A 54 0.39 9.49 7.53
N VAL A 55 0.40 8.18 7.23
CA VAL A 55 1.33 7.21 7.83
C VAL A 55 2.77 7.50 7.40
N LEU A 56 3.02 7.78 6.13
CA LEU A 56 4.37 8.12 5.64
C LEU A 56 4.83 9.51 6.07
N ALA A 57 3.89 10.41 6.39
CA ALA A 57 4.17 11.73 6.95
C ALA A 57 4.39 11.73 8.47
N ASP A 58 4.13 10.62 9.18
CA ASP A 58 4.29 10.57 10.64
C ASP A 58 5.77 10.75 11.01
N PRO A 59 6.10 11.66 11.95
CA PRO A 59 7.48 11.94 12.33
C PRO A 59 8.22 10.76 12.98
N ARG A 60 7.50 9.71 13.39
CA ARG A 60 8.07 8.45 13.91
C ARG A 60 8.31 7.41 12.81
N GLY A 61 7.93 7.72 11.57
CA GLY A 61 7.92 6.81 10.44
C GLY A 61 9.20 6.87 9.59
N TRP A 62 9.04 6.54 8.31
CA TRP A 62 10.13 6.35 7.36
C TRP A 62 10.88 7.62 6.95
N THR A 63 10.33 8.80 7.24
CA THR A 63 11.02 10.07 6.98
C THR A 63 11.94 10.51 8.13
N ALA A 64 11.90 9.79 9.26
CA ALA A 64 12.56 10.21 10.51
C ALA A 64 14.09 10.22 10.44
N ASP A 65 14.71 9.38 9.61
CA ASP A 65 16.16 9.31 9.46
C ASP A 65 16.73 10.37 8.49
N GLY A 66 15.85 11.16 7.85
CA GLY A 66 16.21 12.24 6.94
C GLY A 66 16.79 11.77 5.60
N ARG A 67 16.65 10.50 5.21
CA ARG A 67 17.17 9.99 3.92
C ARG A 67 16.16 10.08 2.80
N ASP A 68 14.93 9.66 3.09
CA ASP A 68 13.85 9.55 2.12
C ASP A 68 12.78 10.64 2.34
N SER A 69 12.19 11.09 1.23
CA SER A 69 10.97 11.88 1.19
C SER A 69 9.94 11.16 0.33
N PHE A 70 8.66 11.25 0.68
CA PHE A 70 7.60 10.54 -0.03
C PHE A 70 6.63 11.52 -0.68
N GLN A 71 6.08 11.14 -1.83
CA GLN A 71 5.06 11.92 -2.50
C GLN A 71 3.99 11.01 -3.11
N LEU A 72 2.75 11.15 -2.64
CA LEU A 72 1.59 10.51 -3.24
C LEU A 72 1.29 11.16 -4.60
N VAL A 73 1.24 10.36 -5.65
CA VAL A 73 0.85 10.82 -6.99
C VAL A 73 -0.36 10.04 -7.51
N GLY A 74 -1.33 10.75 -8.05
CA GLY A 74 -2.55 10.17 -8.62
C GLY A 74 -2.44 9.85 -10.12
N SER A 75 -1.36 10.32 -10.76
CA SER A 75 -1.03 10.06 -12.15
C SER A 75 0.43 10.42 -12.44
N GLY A 76 0.94 9.94 -13.58
CA GLY A 76 2.31 10.21 -14.02
C GLY A 76 3.35 9.25 -13.42
N PRO A 77 4.64 9.58 -13.58
CA PRO A 77 5.74 8.72 -13.14
C PRO A 77 5.74 8.52 -11.62
N HIS A 78 5.94 7.27 -11.20
CA HIS A 78 6.08 6.85 -9.81
C HIS A 78 7.12 5.74 -9.70
N ASP A 79 7.67 5.57 -8.50
CA ASP A 79 8.77 4.64 -8.22
C ASP A 79 8.24 3.29 -7.72
N PHE A 80 7.10 3.27 -7.01
CA PHE A 80 6.49 2.05 -6.53
C PHE A 80 4.97 2.17 -6.32
N ASP A 81 4.30 1.03 -6.26
CA ASP A 81 2.88 0.91 -5.93
C ASP A 81 2.69 0.41 -4.50
N VAL A 82 1.77 1.03 -3.75
CA VAL A 82 1.22 0.42 -2.54
C VAL A 82 -0.12 -0.21 -2.88
N LYS A 83 -0.26 -1.52 -2.71
CA LYS A 83 -1.47 -2.28 -3.06
C LYS A 83 -2.12 -2.85 -1.82
N ILE A 84 -3.37 -2.49 -1.55
CA ILE A 84 -4.19 -3.18 -0.54
C ILE A 84 -4.94 -4.32 -1.22
N ALA A 85 -4.69 -5.55 -0.78
CA ALA A 85 -5.24 -6.76 -1.37
C ALA A 85 -5.74 -7.76 -0.32
N THR A 86 -6.74 -8.54 -0.69
CA THR A 86 -7.26 -9.66 0.10
C THR A 86 -6.20 -10.77 0.27
N PRO A 87 -6.25 -11.55 1.37
CA PRO A 87 -5.26 -12.58 1.68
C PRO A 87 -4.86 -13.48 0.51
N ASP A 88 -5.82 -14.01 -0.26
CA ASP A 88 -5.51 -14.90 -1.40
C ASP A 88 -4.77 -14.17 -2.52
N THR A 89 -5.10 -12.89 -2.75
CA THR A 89 -4.41 -12.06 -3.76
C THR A 89 -3.02 -11.68 -3.28
N VAL A 90 -2.81 -11.46 -1.98
CA VAL A 90 -1.49 -11.25 -1.38
C VAL A 90 -0.60 -12.46 -1.61
N ASP A 91 -1.06 -13.66 -1.24
CA ASP A 91 -0.31 -14.92 -1.45
C ASP A 91 0.06 -15.10 -2.93
N LYS A 92 -0.87 -14.80 -3.84
CA LYS A 92 -0.60 -14.87 -5.29
C LYS A 92 0.45 -13.88 -5.75
N LEU A 93 0.40 -12.62 -5.31
CA LEU A 93 1.33 -11.57 -5.75
C LEU A 93 2.71 -11.76 -5.13
N CYS A 94 2.78 -11.96 -3.82
CA CYS A 94 4.04 -12.22 -3.11
C CYS A 94 4.66 -13.56 -3.53
N GLY A 95 3.84 -14.57 -3.84
CA GLY A 95 4.27 -15.88 -4.35
C GLY A 95 4.96 -15.82 -5.70
N GLN A 96 4.70 -14.81 -6.53
CA GLN A 96 5.46 -14.59 -7.77
C GLN A 96 6.94 -14.25 -7.51
N ALA A 97 7.24 -13.72 -6.32
CA ALA A 97 8.60 -13.50 -5.84
C ALA A 97 9.14 -14.66 -4.99
N GLY A 98 8.41 -15.78 -4.90
CA GLY A 98 8.79 -16.96 -4.12
C GLY A 98 8.50 -16.85 -2.62
N LEU A 99 7.67 -15.90 -2.19
CA LEU A 99 7.27 -15.75 -0.78
C LEU A 99 5.96 -16.50 -0.49
N ASP A 100 5.89 -17.13 0.68
CA ASP A 100 4.65 -17.71 1.20
C ASP A 100 4.16 -16.88 2.39
N THR A 101 3.10 -16.09 2.20
CA THR A 101 2.59 -15.20 3.25
C THR A 101 1.53 -15.86 4.13
N HIS A 102 1.06 -17.04 3.75
CA HIS A 102 -0.07 -17.75 4.34
C HIS A 102 -1.35 -16.89 4.49
N GLY A 103 -1.46 -15.81 3.72
CA GLY A 103 -2.54 -14.83 3.84
C GLY A 103 -2.50 -14.00 5.13
N GLU A 104 -1.36 -13.96 5.85
CA GLU A 104 -1.26 -13.36 7.19
C GLU A 104 -0.40 -12.09 7.27
N VAL A 105 0.52 -11.89 6.31
CA VAL A 105 1.51 -10.81 6.36
C VAL A 105 1.48 -9.92 5.13
N ASN A 106 2.06 -8.73 5.26
CA ASN A 106 2.38 -7.85 4.14
C ASN A 106 3.65 -8.38 3.45
N CYS A 107 3.90 -7.97 2.21
CA CYS A 107 5.19 -8.18 1.56
C CYS A 107 5.66 -6.92 0.81
N ASP A 108 6.97 -6.77 0.69
CA ASP A 108 7.63 -5.77 -0.14
C ASP A 108 8.43 -6.52 -1.20
N VAL A 109 8.08 -6.34 -2.47
CA VAL A 109 8.62 -7.10 -3.60
C VAL A 109 8.82 -6.19 -4.81
N GLY A 110 10.08 -5.98 -5.19
CA GLY A 110 10.44 -5.16 -6.34
C GLY A 110 9.97 -3.70 -6.16
N SER A 111 9.08 -3.24 -7.05
CA SER A 111 8.48 -1.90 -7.00
C SER A 111 7.06 -1.93 -6.42
N GLN A 112 6.75 -2.89 -5.55
CA GLN A 112 5.41 -3.09 -5.00
C GLN A 112 5.46 -3.39 -3.50
N VAL A 113 4.71 -2.60 -2.74
CA VAL A 113 4.38 -2.88 -1.34
C VAL A 113 2.97 -3.44 -1.30
N ILE A 114 2.82 -4.71 -0.96
CA ILE A 114 1.53 -5.39 -0.86
C ILE A 114 1.09 -5.40 0.60
N VAL A 115 0.06 -4.63 0.89
CA VAL A 115 -0.60 -4.55 2.19
C VAL A 115 -1.75 -5.55 2.22
N ASN A 116 -1.68 -6.48 3.17
CA ASN A 116 -2.72 -7.46 3.38
C ASN A 116 -3.92 -6.82 4.06
N LEU A 117 -5.10 -6.92 3.44
CA LEU A 117 -6.35 -6.36 3.94
C LEU A 117 -6.67 -6.80 5.37
N LYS A 118 -6.34 -8.06 5.72
CA LYS A 118 -6.53 -8.58 7.08
C LYS A 118 -5.77 -7.78 8.14
N ARG A 119 -4.66 -7.14 7.76
CA ARG A 119 -3.83 -6.29 8.63
C ARG A 119 -4.16 -4.81 8.53
N TRP A 120 -4.97 -4.44 7.54
CA TRP A 120 -5.47 -3.08 7.36
C TRP A 120 -6.70 -2.81 8.24
N LEU A 121 -7.53 -3.83 8.45
CA LEU A 121 -8.76 -3.78 9.25
C LEU A 121 -8.53 -3.92 10.77
#